data_AF-K9RZ99-F1
#
_entry.id   AF-K9RZ99-F1
#
_cell.length_a   1.000
_cell.length_b   1.000
_cell.length_c   1.000
_cell.angle_alpha   90.00
_cell.angle_beta   90.00
_cell.angle_gamma   90.00
#
_symmetry.space_group_name_H-M   'P 1'
#
loop_
_entity.id
_entity.type
_entity.pdbx_description
1 polymer ?
#
loop_
_entity_poly.entity_id
_entity_poly.type
_entity_poly.pdbx_seq_one_letter_code
_entity_poly.pdbx_strand_id
1 'polypeptide(L)'
;MATDAFRKEFETYLAQFENYLLTRLRLGTVRQHMAVIRMLIDYLCWDCQVAGFSQIKRGMVCSKFRRWHCGHTGDLESQVKTSVKKFFMYLIECHQIPIGQDVIKGLEIKLKSRGEAQN
;
A
#
# COMPACT_ATOMS: atom_id res chain seq x y z
N MET A 1 -15.25 -16.10 0.95
CA MET A 1 -14.39 -16.34 2.14
C MET A 1 -14.03 -14.97 2.75
N ALA A 2 -13.63 -14.87 4.02
CA ALA A 2 -13.41 -13.57 4.67
C ALA A 2 -12.36 -12.68 3.96
N THR A 3 -11.41 -13.30 3.25
CA THR A 3 -10.39 -12.63 2.42
C THR A 3 -10.96 -11.91 1.20
N ASP A 4 -12.08 -12.37 0.62
CA ASP A 4 -12.68 -11.74 -0.57
C ASP A 4 -13.32 -10.39 -0.26
N ALA A 5 -13.93 -10.26 0.93
CA ALA A 5 -14.51 -9.01 1.40
C ALA A 5 -13.39 -7.97 1.63
N PHE A 6 -12.31 -8.39 2.30
CA PHE A 6 -11.14 -7.55 2.52
C PHE A 6 -10.47 -7.14 1.20
N ARG A 7 -10.31 -8.08 0.24
CA ARG A 7 -9.77 -7.81 -1.08
C ARG A 7 -10.56 -6.71 -1.82
N LYS A 8 -11.89 -6.81 -1.82
CA LYS A 8 -12.77 -5.80 -2.45
C LYS A 8 -12.66 -4.44 -1.78
N GLU A 9 -12.57 -4.41 -0.45
CA GLU A 9 -12.33 -3.17 0.30
C GLU A 9 -10.99 -2.55 -0.12
N PHE A 10 -9.94 -3.36 -0.21
CA PHE A 10 -8.61 -2.91 -0.59
C PHE A 10 -8.53 -2.43 -2.05
N GLU A 11 -9.22 -3.11 -2.97
CA GLU A 11 -9.38 -2.69 -4.36
C GLU A 11 -10.13 -1.36 -4.48
N THR A 12 -11.10 -1.12 -3.60
CA THR A 12 -11.81 0.17 -3.55
C THR A 12 -10.86 1.30 -3.17
N TYR A 13 -10.03 1.11 -2.15
CA TYR A 13 -9.00 2.11 -1.81
C TYR A 13 -7.94 2.26 -2.91
N LEU A 14 -7.61 1.19 -3.61
CA LEU A 14 -6.69 1.25 -4.75
C LEU A 14 -7.26 2.13 -5.87
N ALA A 15 -8.54 1.97 -6.24
CA ALA A 15 -9.17 2.83 -7.24
C ALA A 15 -9.20 4.31 -6.83
N GLN A 16 -9.43 4.59 -5.54
CA GLN A 16 -9.38 5.97 -5.04
C GLN A 16 -7.95 6.52 -5.00
N PHE A 17 -6.97 5.68 -4.69
CA PHE A 17 -5.56 6.02 -4.75
C PHE A 17 -5.11 6.34 -6.18
N GLU A 18 -5.63 5.64 -7.19
CA GLU A 18 -5.38 5.96 -8.60
C GLU A 18 -5.78 7.40 -8.92
N ASN A 19 -7.02 7.77 -8.58
CA ASN A 19 -7.53 9.13 -8.77
C ASN A 19 -6.67 10.15 -8.02
N TYR A 20 -6.27 9.84 -6.79
CA TYR A 20 -5.36 10.68 -6.02
C TYR A 20 -4.01 10.88 -6.72
N LEU A 21 -3.41 9.81 -7.26
CA LEU A 21 -2.12 9.89 -7.97
C LEU A 21 -2.23 10.61 -9.32
N LEU A 22 -3.33 10.46 -10.05
CA LEU A 22 -3.56 11.13 -11.34
C LEU A 22 -3.53 12.66 -11.22
N THR A 23 -3.88 13.21 -10.05
CA THR A 23 -3.76 14.66 -9.80
C THR A 23 -2.32 15.15 -9.64
N ARG A 24 -1.34 14.24 -9.47
CA ARG A 24 0.04 14.58 -9.04
C ARG A 24 1.13 14.00 -9.93
N LEU A 25 0.85 12.92 -10.65
CA LEU A 25 1.83 12.14 -11.41
C LEU A 25 1.35 11.91 -12.84
N ARG A 26 2.30 11.58 -13.73
CA ARG A 26 2.00 11.17 -15.10
C ARG A 26 1.35 9.78 -15.11
N LEU A 27 0.45 9.55 -16.06
CA LEU A 27 -0.30 8.29 -16.21
C LEU A 27 0.58 7.04 -16.21
N GLY A 28 1.75 7.07 -16.87
CA GLY A 28 2.68 5.93 -16.89
C GLY A 28 3.18 5.55 -15.49
N THR A 29 3.55 6.54 -14.68
CA THR A 29 3.99 6.34 -13.29
C THR A 29 2.83 5.88 -12.41
N VAL A 30 1.61 6.40 -12.64
CA VAL A 30 0.41 5.92 -11.94
C VAL A 30 0.21 4.44 -12.21
N ARG A 31 0.19 4.01 -13.48
CA ARG A 31 0.01 2.60 -13.86
C ARG A 31 1.03 1.67 -13.18
N GLN A 32 2.29 2.09 -13.09
CA GLN A 32 3.32 1.34 -12.38
C GLN A 32 3.01 1.18 -10.88
N HIS A 33 2.64 2.27 -10.21
CA HIS A 33 2.22 2.20 -8.81
C HIS A 33 1.01 1.27 -8.64
N MET A 34 0.01 1.39 -9.51
CA MET A 34 -1.21 0.57 -9.47
C MET A 34 -0.91 -0.92 -9.65
N ALA A 35 -0.02 -1.27 -10.58
CA ALA A 35 0.38 -2.66 -10.81
C ALA A 35 1.03 -3.28 -9.56
N VAL A 36 1.96 -2.57 -8.94
CA VAL A 36 2.62 -3.02 -7.70
C VAL A 36 1.61 -3.20 -6.56
N ILE A 37 0.68 -2.26 -6.38
CA ILE A 37 -0.30 -2.37 -5.29
C ILE A 37 -1.32 -3.47 -5.55
N ARG A 38 -1.74 -3.69 -6.80
CA ARG A 38 -2.63 -4.81 -7.12
C ARG A 38 -1.97 -6.15 -6.78
N MET A 39 -0.70 -6.33 -7.16
CA MET A 39 0.09 -7.50 -6.76
C MET A 39 0.23 -7.64 -5.24
N LEU A 40 0.37 -6.52 -4.52
CA LEU A 40 0.39 -6.53 -3.06
C LEU A 40 -0.93 -7.02 -2.47
N ILE A 41 -2.05 -6.56 -2.99
CA ILE A 41 -3.38 -6.97 -2.52
C ILE A 41 -3.56 -8.48 -2.70
N ASP A 42 -3.24 -8.99 -3.89
CA ASP A 42 -3.33 -10.42 -4.18
C ASP A 42 -2.39 -11.23 -3.28
N TYR A 43 -1.14 -10.81 -3.10
CA TYR A 43 -0.18 -11.43 -2.18
C TYR A 43 -0.69 -11.48 -0.72
N LEU A 44 -1.28 -10.37 -0.24
CA LEU A 44 -1.78 -10.33 1.13
C LEU A 44 -3.01 -11.23 1.31
N CYS A 45 -3.91 -11.27 0.33
CA CYS A 45 -5.16 -12.04 0.43
C CYS A 45 -4.93 -13.54 0.18
N TRP A 46 -4.09 -13.91 -0.78
CA TRP A 46 -3.93 -15.29 -1.23
C TRP A 46 -2.73 -15.98 -0.58
N ASP A 47 -1.53 -15.37 -0.62
CA ASP A 47 -0.34 -15.97 -0.01
C ASP A 47 -0.30 -15.81 1.51
N CYS A 48 -0.76 -14.67 2.03
CA CYS A 48 -0.71 -14.37 3.47
C CYS A 48 -2.04 -14.58 4.21
N GLN A 49 -3.14 -14.84 3.49
CA GLN A 49 -4.48 -15.04 4.04
C GLN A 49 -4.94 -13.92 4.99
N VAL A 50 -4.52 -12.68 4.71
CA VAL A 50 -4.92 -11.49 5.46
C VAL A 50 -6.39 -11.19 5.16
N ALA A 51 -7.19 -11.04 6.21
CA ALA A 51 -8.61 -10.72 6.14
C ALA A 51 -8.94 -9.33 6.74
N GLY A 52 -7.92 -8.55 7.11
CA GLY A 52 -8.11 -7.20 7.63
C GLY A 52 -6.81 -6.43 7.84
N PHE A 53 -6.90 -5.10 7.86
CA PHE A 53 -5.74 -4.20 7.99
C PHE A 53 -4.91 -4.43 9.26
N SER A 54 -5.56 -4.82 10.37
CA SER A 54 -4.90 -5.10 11.65
C SER A 54 -3.98 -6.32 11.63
N GLN A 55 -4.16 -7.21 10.66
CA GLN A 55 -3.34 -8.42 10.48
C GLN A 55 -2.11 -8.15 9.62
N ILE A 56 -2.04 -6.99 8.94
CA ILE A 56 -0.90 -6.62 8.12
C ILE A 56 0.30 -6.35 9.02
N LYS A 57 1.36 -7.14 8.85
CA LYS A 57 2.63 -6.99 9.56
C LYS A 57 3.70 -6.40 8.67
N ARG A 58 4.65 -5.68 9.26
CA ARG A 58 5.81 -5.09 8.56
C ARG A 58 6.49 -6.08 7.63
N GLY A 59 6.76 -7.29 8.11
CA GLY A 59 7.48 -8.31 7.34
C GLY A 59 6.78 -8.70 6.05
N MET A 60 5.44 -8.69 6.03
CA MET A 60 4.64 -9.04 4.85
C MET A 60 4.81 -7.99 3.77
N VAL A 61 4.60 -6.71 4.08
CA VAL A 61 4.59 -5.61 3.09
C VAL A 61 5.98 -5.05 2.76
N CYS A 62 6.99 -5.36 3.56
CA CYS A 62 8.38 -4.93 3.32
C CYS A 62 9.22 -6.06 2.72
N SER A 63 9.89 -6.85 3.56
CA SER A 63 10.92 -7.78 3.10
C SER A 63 10.37 -8.96 2.30
N LYS A 64 9.23 -9.54 2.74
CA LYS A 64 8.65 -10.71 2.07
C LYS A 64 8.03 -10.32 0.73
N PHE A 65 7.18 -9.30 0.71
CA PHE A 65 6.58 -8.82 -0.53
C PHE A 65 7.62 -8.33 -1.54
N ARG A 66 8.65 -7.59 -1.13
CA ARG A 66 9.71 -7.17 -2.07
C ARG A 66 10.40 -8.36 -2.73
N ARG A 67 10.82 -9.35 -1.93
CA ARG A 67 11.46 -10.56 -2.46
C ARG A 67 10.53 -11.35 -3.37
N TRP A 68 9.28 -11.50 -2.97
CA TRP A 68 8.26 -12.18 -3.77
C TRP A 68 8.03 -11.44 -5.10
N HIS A 69 7.74 -10.14 -5.06
CA HIS A 69 7.43 -9.34 -6.24
C HIS A 69 8.59 -9.28 -7.24
N CYS A 70 9.82 -8.99 -6.77
CA CYS A 70 10.99 -8.93 -7.64
C CYS A 70 11.30 -10.28 -8.30
N GLY A 71 10.99 -11.41 -7.65
CA GLY A 71 11.11 -12.74 -8.25
C GLY A 71 10.07 -13.05 -9.33
N HIS A 72 8.92 -12.35 -9.34
CA HIS A 72 7.83 -12.61 -10.29
C HIS A 72 7.77 -11.62 -11.45
N THR A 73 8.09 -10.34 -11.22
CA THR A 73 7.93 -9.28 -12.24
C THR A 73 9.24 -8.72 -12.76
N GLY A 74 10.37 -8.98 -12.09
CA GLY A 74 11.66 -8.36 -12.41
C GLY A 74 11.74 -6.86 -12.09
N ASP A 75 10.75 -6.30 -11.38
CA ASP A 75 10.76 -4.88 -10.99
C ASP A 75 11.87 -4.52 -10.00
N LEU A 76 12.29 -3.26 -10.01
CA LEU A 76 13.27 -2.72 -9.06
C LEU A 76 12.69 -2.63 -7.64
N GLU A 77 13.42 -3.17 -6.66
CA GLU A 77 13.02 -3.12 -5.24
C GLU A 77 12.69 -1.71 -4.74
N SER A 78 13.42 -0.70 -5.25
CA SER A 78 13.22 0.71 -4.90
C SER A 78 11.86 1.25 -5.36
N GLN A 79 11.38 0.82 -6.52
CA GLN A 79 10.06 1.18 -7.03
C GLN A 79 8.97 0.50 -6.21
N VAL A 80 9.14 -0.80 -5.91
CA VAL A 80 8.20 -1.55 -5.06
C VAL A 80 8.05 -0.87 -3.70
N LYS A 81 9.18 -0.56 -3.03
CA LYS A 81 9.18 0.14 -1.74
C LYS A 81 8.45 1.48 -1.82
N THR A 82 8.67 2.24 -2.88
CA THR A 82 8.07 3.57 -3.07
C THR A 82 6.56 3.49 -3.28
N SER A 83 6.09 2.57 -4.14
CA SER A 83 4.65 2.34 -4.38
C SER A 83 3.94 1.97 -3.08
N VAL A 84 4.44 0.95 -2.38
CA VAL A 84 3.86 0.46 -1.13
C VAL A 84 3.81 1.58 -0.09
N LYS A 85 4.90 2.32 0.08
CA LYS A 85 4.96 3.46 1.01
C LYS A 85 3.89 4.51 0.70
N LYS A 86 3.77 4.94 -0.56
CA LYS A 86 2.80 5.96 -0.97
C LYS A 86 1.36 5.50 -0.74
N PHE A 87 1.07 4.22 -1.00
CA PHE A 87 -0.26 3.66 -0.79
C PHE A 87 -0.62 3.62 0.70
N PHE A 88 0.23 3.07 1.57
CA PHE A 88 -0.05 3.05 3.01
C PHE A 88 -0.12 4.46 3.61
N MET A 89 0.70 5.40 3.13
CA MET A 89 0.58 6.80 3.51
C MET A 89 -0.80 7.38 3.12
N TYR A 90 -1.28 7.10 1.91
CA TYR A 90 -2.62 7.52 1.48
C TYR A 90 -3.73 6.92 2.34
N LEU A 91 -3.64 5.64 2.70
CA LEU A 91 -4.63 4.99 3.57
C LEU A 91 -4.70 5.64 4.96
N ILE A 92 -3.55 6.03 5.52
CA ILE A 92 -3.49 6.65 6.84
C ILE A 92 -3.96 8.11 6.77
N GLU A 93 -3.50 8.88 5.78
CA GLU A 93 -3.77 10.32 5.70
C GLU A 93 -5.20 10.63 5.22
N CYS A 94 -5.70 9.89 4.22
CA CYS A 94 -6.99 10.17 3.60
C CYS A 94 -8.13 9.35 4.22
N HIS A 95 -7.86 8.12 4.65
CA HIS A 95 -8.89 7.17 5.14
C HIS A 95 -8.78 6.84 6.63
N GLN A 96 -7.74 7.33 7.32
CA GLN A 96 -7.52 7.09 8.76
C GLN A 96 -7.52 5.61 9.15
N ILE A 97 -7.08 4.74 8.25
CA ILE A 97 -7.07 3.29 8.50
C ILE A 97 -6.04 2.97 9.60
N PRO A 98 -6.41 2.18 10.62
CA PRO A 98 -5.50 1.79 11.69
C PRO A 98 -4.49 0.75 11.18
N ILE A 99 -3.32 1.23 10.76
CA ILE A 99 -2.18 0.40 10.37
C ILE A 99 -1.24 0.21 11.57
N GLY A 100 -0.70 -1.01 11.71
CA GLY A 100 0.26 -1.33 12.77
C GLY A 100 1.46 -0.38 12.79
N GLN A 101 1.88 0.04 13.99
CA GLN A 101 3.02 0.94 14.17
C GLN A 101 4.34 0.35 13.63
N ASP A 102 4.45 -0.97 13.60
CA ASP A 102 5.57 -1.69 12.99
C ASP A 102 5.63 -1.48 11.46
N VAL A 103 4.48 -1.48 10.79
CA VAL A 103 4.36 -1.22 9.35
C VAL A 103 4.72 0.23 9.04
N ILE A 104 4.20 1.17 9.82
CA ILE A 104 4.48 2.62 9.67
C ILE A 104 5.98 2.89 9.78
N LYS A 105 6.62 2.35 10.84
CA LYS A 105 8.08 2.44 11.04
C LYS A 105 8.84 1.74 9.91
N GLY A 106 8.40 0.57 9.49
CA GLY A 106 9.08 -0.22 8.46
C GLY A 106 9.04 0.39 7.06
N LEU A 107 7.98 1.14 6.74
CA LEU A 107 7.84 1.90 5.50
C LEU A 107 8.41 3.32 5.61
N GLU A 108 8.95 3.69 6.77
CA GLU A 108 9.51 5.02 7.05
C GLU A 108 8.49 6.13 6.73
N ILE A 109 7.22 5.88 7.04
CA ILE A 109 6.14 6.84 6.81
C ILE A 109 6.27 7.95 7.85
N LYS A 110 6.59 9.15 7.39
CA LYS A 110 6.55 10.36 8.21
C LYS A 110 5.11 10.84 8.21
N LEU A 111 4.34 10.47 9.23
CA LEU A 111 3.03 11.06 9.46
C LEU A 111 3.26 12.55 9.69
N LYS A 112 2.71 13.42 8.83
CA LYS A 112 2.67 14.83 9.15
C LYS A 112 1.85 14.97 10.43
N SER A 113 2.49 15.43 11.51
CA SER A 113 1.80 15.96 12.66
C SER A 113 0.76 16.94 12.11
N ARG A 114 -0.52 16.68 12.36
CA ARG A 114 -1.60 17.58 12.01
C ARG A 114 -1.52 18.78 12.97
N GLY A 115 -0.55 19.65 12.74
CA GLY A 115 -0.26 20.87 13.47
C GLY A 115 0.36 21.87 12.48
N GLU A 116 -0.06 23.12 12.56
CA GLU A 116 0.05 24.22 11.57
C GLU A 116 -1.13 24.21 10.58
N ALA A 117 -2.31 24.62 11.05
CA ALA A 117 -2.78 26.02 11.13
C ALA A 117 -3.28 26.51 9.76
N GLN A 118 -4.60 26.44 9.61
CA GLN A 118 -5.33 27.42 8.84
C GLN A 118 -5.16 28.79 9.51
N ASN A 119 -5.11 29.81 8.64
CA ASN A 119 -5.20 31.25 8.88
C ASN A 119 -3.89 32.01 9.06
#